data_AF-A0A7K3U6R2-F1
#
_entry.id   AF-A0A7K3U6R2-F1
#
_cell.length_a   1.000
_cell.length_b   1.000
_cell.length_c   1.000
_cell.angle_alpha   90.00
_cell.angle_beta   90.00
_cell.angle_gamma   90.00
#
_symmetry.space_group_name_H-M   'P 1'
#
loop_
_entity.id
_entity.type
_entity.pdbx_description
1 polymer ?
#
loop_
_entity_poly.entity_id
_entity_poly.type
_entity_poly.pdbx_seq_one_letter_code
_entity_poly.pdbx_strand_id
1 'polypeptide(L)'
;MSNFLSQLWHRVPWASLTPFIGAIATVIAATLGALVVIWQNAKQAKRATAQVRHTEALKLRMQIYKEIVDLCHNAVDAEVSYSSYARGFVTDLKLYREMSQAGLNWRIPKARAPALFEEQGRFSQAAIALISLTERWGVIHPGLEMYRTAFNVALHDEGIAFTPYRSLAIRLMPAENPNSPQQGSLFPWTLPDAATIQGLEVATDALINAIDSFGGFIYDFQIDMQNLLVGELFEHRIAPREPLDPKVVVARLDDWKKMKGYFENSTAWGKMKNDTEARVRTSNEGR
;
A
#
# COMPACT_ATOMS: atom_id res chain seq x y z
N MET A 1 15.36 74.05 6.78
CA MET A 1 16.56 73.30 7.21
C MET A 1 17.76 73.50 6.28
N SER A 2 17.60 73.64 4.95
CA SER A 2 18.73 73.85 4.02
C SER A 2 19.56 75.13 4.29
N ASN A 3 18.92 76.25 4.63
CA ASN A 3 19.60 77.53 4.93
C ASN A 3 20.41 77.52 6.24
N PHE A 4 20.07 76.64 7.20
CA PHE A 4 20.80 76.54 8.46
C PHE A 4 22.07 75.72 8.30
N LEU A 5 22.01 74.62 7.53
CA LEU A 5 23.16 73.77 7.24
C LEU A 5 24.21 74.49 6.36
N SER A 6 23.79 75.34 5.41
CA SER A 6 24.73 76.09 4.58
C SER A 6 25.47 77.19 5.36
N GLN A 7 24.80 77.90 6.27
CA GLN A 7 25.44 78.91 7.12
C GLN A 7 26.41 78.31 8.16
N LEU A 8 26.10 77.12 8.66
CA LEU A 8 26.97 76.39 9.61
C LEU A 8 28.24 75.86 8.93
N TRP A 9 28.14 75.46 7.65
CA TRP A 9 29.26 75.00 6.84
C TRP A 9 30.32 76.09 6.57
N HIS A 10 29.90 77.34 6.43
CA HIS A 10 30.80 78.47 6.15
C HIS A 10 31.45 79.10 7.40
N ARG A 11 31.02 78.74 8.62
CA ARG A 11 31.55 79.30 9.88
C ARG A 11 32.54 78.39 10.62
N VAL A 12 32.66 77.13 10.22
CA VAL A 12 33.51 76.13 10.90
C VAL A 12 34.89 76.06 10.24
N PRO A 13 36.01 76.16 10.99
CA PRO A 13 37.36 76.04 10.42
C PRO A 13 37.55 74.71 9.71
N TRP A 14 38.16 74.72 8.51
CA TRP A 14 38.41 73.53 7.70
C TRP A 14 39.10 72.38 8.46
N ALA A 15 40.00 72.70 9.39
CA ALA A 15 40.67 71.74 10.25
C ALA A 15 39.72 70.91 11.15
N SER A 16 38.53 71.44 11.45
CA SER A 16 37.50 70.77 12.28
C SER A 16 36.38 70.11 11.47
N LEU A 17 36.32 70.32 10.15
CA LEU A 17 35.37 69.67 9.26
C LEU A 17 35.79 68.23 8.90
N THR A 18 37.09 68.00 8.67
CA THR A 18 37.62 66.66 8.32
C THR A 18 37.30 65.58 9.36
N PRO A 19 37.50 65.81 10.68
CA PRO A 19 37.14 64.82 11.71
C PRO A 19 35.64 64.57 11.79
N PHE A 20 34.82 65.61 11.58
CA PHE A 20 33.36 65.52 11.63
C PHE A 20 32.80 64.70 10.46
N ILE A 21 33.32 64.92 9.24
CA ILE A 21 32.99 64.12 8.05
C ILE A 21 33.43 62.67 8.26
N GLY A 22 34.64 62.44 8.79
CA GLY A 22 35.14 61.10 9.11
C GLY A 22 34.27 60.36 10.13
N ALA A 23 33.81 61.06 11.17
CA ALA A 23 32.91 60.51 12.18
C ALA A 23 31.55 60.13 11.58
N ILE A 24 30.93 61.00 10.78
CA ILE A 24 29.65 60.71 10.11
C ILE A 24 29.80 59.53 9.14
N ALA A 25 30.86 59.51 8.33
CA ALA A 25 31.14 58.41 7.40
C ALA A 25 31.29 57.08 8.15
N THR A 26 31.95 57.08 9.32
CA THR A 26 32.10 55.90 10.16
C THR A 26 30.77 55.40 10.72
N VAL A 27 29.91 56.31 11.20
CA VAL A 27 28.57 55.95 11.72
C VAL A 27 27.68 55.37 10.61
N ILE A 28 27.70 55.98 9.42
CA ILE A 28 26.94 55.48 8.27
C ILE A 28 27.46 54.11 7.84
N ALA A 29 28.78 53.94 7.70
CA ALA A 29 29.39 52.67 7.34
C ALA A 29 29.07 51.57 8.37
N ALA A 30 29.12 51.88 9.67
CA ALA A 30 28.77 50.95 10.73
C ALA A 30 27.28 50.55 10.69
N THR A 31 26.39 51.51 10.43
CA THR A 31 24.94 51.27 10.35
C THR A 31 24.60 50.43 9.12
N LEU A 32 25.16 50.75 7.96
CA LEU A 32 24.99 49.96 6.73
C LEU A 32 25.56 48.55 6.91
N GLY A 33 26.73 48.41 7.54
CA GLY A 33 27.32 47.13 7.89
C GLY A 33 26.40 46.28 8.78
N ALA A 34 25.85 46.87 9.84
CA ALA A 34 24.91 46.20 10.73
C ALA A 34 23.62 45.76 10.01
N LEU A 35 23.06 46.61 9.14
CA LEU A 35 21.87 46.29 8.35
C LEU A 35 22.10 45.11 7.39
N VAL A 36 23.27 45.07 6.73
CA VAL A 36 23.65 43.96 5.85
C VAL A 36 23.75 42.66 6.63
N VAL A 37 24.39 42.67 7.82
CA VAL A 37 24.49 41.48 8.69
C VAL A 37 23.11 41.00 9.14
N ILE A 38 22.21 41.90 9.57
CA ILE A 38 20.84 41.54 9.96
C ILE A 38 20.08 40.92 8.78
N TRP A 39 20.18 41.52 7.59
CA TRP A 39 19.53 40.99 6.39
C TRP A 39 20.08 39.62 5.98
N GLN A 40 21.40 39.43 6.05
CA GLN A 40 22.04 38.13 5.78
C GLN A 40 21.59 37.07 6.80
N ASN A 41 21.57 37.39 8.09
CA ASN A 41 21.10 36.48 9.14
C ASN A 41 19.62 36.10 8.93
N ALA A 42 18.76 37.07 8.60
CA ALA A 42 17.36 36.80 8.31
C ALA A 42 17.18 35.88 7.09
N LYS A 43 17.98 36.09 6.03
CA LYS A 43 17.97 35.25 4.82
C LYS A 43 18.51 33.85 5.10
N GLN A 44 19.57 33.73 5.88
CA GLN A 44 20.15 32.45 6.29
C GLN A 44 19.20 31.66 7.19
N ALA A 45 18.56 32.31 8.17
CA ALA A 45 17.56 31.68 9.02
C ALA A 45 16.39 31.11 8.20
N LYS A 46 15.87 31.86 7.22
CA LYS A 46 14.83 31.36 6.30
C LYS A 46 15.28 30.13 5.51
N ARG A 47 16.52 30.13 4.99
CA ARG A 47 17.10 28.99 4.28
C ARG A 47 17.30 27.78 5.18
N ALA A 48 17.80 27.99 6.40
CA ALA A 48 17.98 26.94 7.39
C ALA A 48 16.63 26.31 7.79
N THR A 49 15.59 27.13 8.05
CA THR A 49 14.24 26.62 8.32
C THR A 49 13.67 25.84 7.14
N ALA A 50 13.84 26.33 5.91
CA ALA A 50 13.39 25.61 4.71
C ALA A 50 14.12 24.27 4.54
N GLN A 51 15.43 24.24 4.77
CA GLN A 51 16.24 23.03 4.71
C GLN A 51 15.82 22.03 5.79
N VAL A 52 15.64 22.47 7.04
CA VAL A 52 15.14 21.62 8.12
C VAL A 52 13.77 21.03 7.78
N ARG A 53 12.83 21.86 7.29
CA ARG A 53 11.51 21.38 6.86
C ARG A 53 11.61 20.34 5.75
N HIS A 54 12.46 20.59 4.75
CA HIS A 54 12.67 19.65 3.65
C HIS A 54 13.26 18.32 4.16
N THR A 55 14.27 18.36 5.02
CA THR A 55 14.88 17.17 5.62
C THR A 55 13.89 16.39 6.48
N GLU A 56 13.07 17.06 7.31
CA GLU A 56 12.05 16.38 8.12
C GLU A 56 10.93 15.78 7.26
N ALA A 57 10.49 16.48 6.20
CA ALA A 57 9.54 15.94 5.25
C ALA A 57 10.10 14.69 4.53
N LEU A 58 11.38 14.70 4.18
CA LEU A 58 12.05 13.55 3.57
C LEU A 58 12.09 12.35 4.51
N LYS A 59 12.47 12.57 5.78
CA LYS A 59 12.47 11.52 6.81
C LYS A 59 11.08 10.91 6.98
N LEU A 60 10.05 11.75 7.03
CA LEU A 60 8.66 11.29 7.14
C LEU A 60 8.26 10.45 5.91
N ARG A 61 8.55 10.92 4.68
CA ARG A 61 8.29 10.15 3.44
C ARG A 61 8.97 8.79 3.46
N MET A 62 10.24 8.74 3.88
CA MET A 62 11.00 7.49 3.99
C MET A 62 10.41 6.55 5.05
N GLN A 63 9.99 7.08 6.20
CA GLN A 63 9.35 6.30 7.26
C GLN A 63 8.03 5.69 6.77
N ILE A 64 7.20 6.48 6.08
CA ILE A 64 5.94 6.02 5.49
C ILE A 64 6.20 4.95 4.43
N TYR A 65 7.17 5.18 3.54
CA TYR A 65 7.54 4.21 2.52
C TYR A 65 8.00 2.88 3.14
N LYS A 66 8.77 2.91 4.21
CA LYS A 66 9.18 1.71 4.94
C LYS A 66 7.96 0.95 5.50
N GLU A 67 7.04 1.65 6.16
CA GLU A 67 5.79 1.06 6.67
C GLU A 67 4.98 0.39 5.54
N ILE A 68 4.89 1.05 4.38
CA ILE A 68 4.24 0.51 3.18
C ILE A 68 4.92 -0.77 2.72
N VAL A 69 6.25 -0.76 2.56
CA VAL A 69 7.00 -1.94 2.11
C VAL A 69 6.83 -3.11 3.07
N ASP A 70 6.91 -2.86 4.39
CA ASP A 70 6.74 -3.90 5.41
C ASP A 70 5.33 -4.53 5.33
N LEU A 71 4.28 -3.72 5.15
CA LEU A 71 2.91 -4.22 4.99
C LEU A 71 2.69 -4.94 3.65
N CYS A 72 3.27 -4.45 2.55
CA CYS A 72 3.21 -5.12 1.25
C CYS A 72 3.89 -6.50 1.31
N HIS A 73 5.07 -6.60 1.92
CA HIS A 73 5.75 -7.89 2.09
C HIS A 73 4.92 -8.87 2.91
N ASN A 74 4.38 -8.43 4.06
CA ASN A 74 3.50 -9.28 4.88
C ASN A 74 2.27 -9.76 4.09
N ALA A 75 1.72 -8.91 3.22
CA ALA A 75 0.57 -9.25 2.40
C ALA A 75 0.91 -10.23 1.27
N VAL A 76 2.06 -10.05 0.60
CA VAL A 76 2.57 -11.01 -0.40
C VAL A 76 2.88 -12.35 0.25
N ASP A 77 3.52 -12.36 1.43
CA ASP A 77 3.81 -13.62 2.14
C ASP A 77 2.53 -14.38 2.50
N ALA A 78 1.49 -13.67 2.96
CA ALA A 78 0.19 -14.27 3.25
C ALA A 78 -0.52 -14.79 1.98
N GLU A 79 -0.45 -14.02 0.89
CA GLU A 79 -0.95 -14.40 -0.44
C GLU A 79 -0.30 -15.69 -0.94
N VAL A 80 1.03 -15.72 -1.00
CA VAL A 80 1.82 -16.88 -1.46
C VAL A 80 1.58 -18.10 -0.57
N SER A 81 1.52 -17.93 0.75
CA SER A 81 1.27 -19.03 1.68
C SER A 81 -0.10 -19.64 1.46
N TYR A 82 -1.14 -18.81 1.30
CA TYR A 82 -2.51 -19.24 1.07
C TYR A 82 -2.68 -19.92 -0.30
N SER A 83 -2.17 -19.32 -1.37
CA SER A 83 -2.24 -19.89 -2.72
C SER A 83 -1.47 -21.20 -2.82
N SER A 84 -0.28 -21.28 -2.20
CA SER A 84 0.53 -22.50 -2.11
C SER A 84 -0.16 -23.60 -1.33
N TYR A 85 -0.83 -23.26 -0.22
CA TYR A 85 -1.59 -24.23 0.57
C TYR A 85 -2.73 -24.85 -0.24
N ALA A 86 -3.53 -24.00 -0.90
CA ALA A 86 -4.67 -24.45 -1.71
C ALA A 86 -4.23 -25.32 -2.90
N ARG A 87 -3.19 -24.88 -3.62
CA ARG A 87 -2.61 -25.65 -4.75
C ARG A 87 -1.98 -26.96 -4.29
N GLY A 88 -1.22 -26.91 -3.18
CA GLY A 88 -0.53 -28.05 -2.61
C GLY A 88 -1.48 -29.20 -2.28
N PHE A 89 -2.67 -28.90 -1.75
CA PHE A 89 -3.66 -29.92 -1.46
C PHE A 89 -4.16 -30.67 -2.72
N VAL A 90 -4.42 -29.95 -3.82
CA VAL A 90 -4.81 -30.58 -5.09
C VAL A 90 -3.68 -31.45 -5.63
N THR A 91 -2.44 -30.96 -5.58
CA THR A 91 -1.25 -31.71 -6.00
C THR A 91 -1.08 -33.00 -5.19
N ASP A 92 -1.21 -32.92 -3.86
CA ASP A 92 -1.11 -34.09 -2.97
C ASP A 92 -2.17 -35.15 -3.32
N LEU A 93 -3.40 -34.73 -3.61
CA LEU A 93 -4.48 -35.63 -3.98
C LEU A 93 -4.22 -36.34 -5.33
N LYS A 94 -3.75 -35.60 -6.33
CA LYS A 94 -3.37 -36.17 -7.64
C LYS A 94 -2.23 -37.16 -7.50
N LEU A 95 -1.18 -36.79 -6.77
CA LEU A 95 -0.03 -37.65 -6.53
C LEU A 95 -0.43 -38.91 -5.75
N TYR A 96 -1.26 -38.79 -4.72
CA TYR A 96 -1.77 -39.95 -3.98
C TYR A 96 -2.50 -40.92 -4.89
N ARG A 97 -3.34 -40.42 -5.80
CA ARG A 97 -4.04 -41.27 -6.78
C ARG A 97 -3.07 -41.99 -7.71
N GLU A 98 -2.16 -41.26 -8.34
CA GLU A 98 -1.20 -41.82 -9.29
C GLU A 98 -0.37 -42.94 -8.65
N MET A 99 0.10 -42.70 -7.42
CA MET A 99 0.87 -43.68 -6.66
C MET A 99 0.02 -44.90 -6.26
N SER A 100 -1.23 -44.67 -5.83
CA SER A 100 -2.15 -45.77 -5.50
C SER A 100 -2.47 -46.64 -6.73
N GLN A 101 -2.63 -46.03 -7.92
CA GLN A 101 -2.84 -46.74 -9.18
C GLN A 101 -1.62 -47.54 -9.61
N ALA A 102 -0.42 -47.08 -9.27
CA ALA A 102 0.83 -47.81 -9.45
C ALA A 102 1.05 -48.92 -8.41
N GLY A 103 0.11 -49.15 -7.48
CA GLY A 103 0.24 -50.14 -6.42
C GLY A 103 1.19 -49.75 -5.29
N LEU A 104 1.57 -48.47 -5.20
CA LEU A 104 2.46 -47.95 -4.18
C LEU A 104 1.67 -47.40 -3.00
N ASN A 105 2.12 -47.69 -1.78
CA ASN A 105 1.56 -47.08 -0.58
C ASN A 105 2.09 -45.64 -0.45
N TRP A 106 1.22 -44.66 -0.66
CA TRP A 106 1.56 -43.24 -0.53
C TRP A 106 1.00 -42.62 0.75
N ARG A 107 1.61 -41.53 1.19
CA ARG A 107 1.17 -40.82 2.40
C ARG A 107 -0.12 -40.05 2.12
N ILE A 108 -1.10 -40.19 3.01
CA ILE A 108 -2.33 -39.39 3.01
C ILE A 108 -1.95 -37.89 3.01
N PRO A 109 -2.65 -37.02 2.25
CA PRO A 109 -2.39 -35.59 2.23
C PRO A 109 -2.32 -34.99 3.64
N LYS A 110 -1.39 -34.04 3.85
CA LYS A 110 -1.20 -33.39 5.15
C LYS A 110 -2.16 -32.22 5.39
N ALA A 111 -2.77 -31.67 4.35
CA ALA A 111 -3.66 -30.52 4.45
C ALA A 111 -4.89 -30.80 5.33
N ARG A 112 -5.30 -29.82 6.14
CA ARG A 112 -6.39 -29.88 7.12
C ARG A 112 -7.19 -28.58 7.07
N ALA A 113 -8.49 -28.67 7.29
CA ALA A 113 -9.37 -27.51 7.25
C ALA A 113 -8.97 -26.37 8.21
N PRO A 114 -8.53 -26.62 9.47
CA PRO A 114 -8.09 -25.53 10.35
C PRO A 114 -6.95 -24.71 9.78
N ALA A 115 -5.92 -25.35 9.23
CA ALA A 115 -4.78 -24.65 8.61
C ALA A 115 -5.20 -23.90 7.34
N LEU A 116 -6.13 -24.42 6.54
CA LEU A 116 -6.70 -23.66 5.42
C LEU A 116 -7.36 -22.35 5.89
N PHE A 117 -8.16 -22.41 6.95
CA PHE A 117 -8.82 -21.22 7.50
C PHE A 117 -7.84 -20.25 8.15
N GLU A 118 -6.75 -20.75 8.75
CA GLU A 118 -5.68 -19.92 9.27
C GLU A 118 -4.99 -19.13 8.15
N GLU A 119 -4.65 -19.78 7.03
CA GLU A 119 -4.05 -19.11 5.87
C GLU A 119 -5.00 -18.08 5.24
N GLN A 120 -6.28 -18.42 5.09
CA GLN A 120 -7.29 -17.46 4.63
C GLN A 120 -7.43 -16.26 5.60
N GLY A 121 -7.43 -16.54 6.91
CA GLY A 121 -7.53 -15.51 7.94
C GLY A 121 -6.33 -14.55 7.90
N ARG A 122 -5.11 -15.09 7.73
CA ARG A 122 -3.88 -14.29 7.55
C ARG A 122 -3.94 -13.42 6.30
N PHE A 123 -4.38 -13.98 5.17
CA PHE A 123 -4.58 -13.22 3.93
C PHE A 123 -5.58 -12.08 4.14
N SER A 124 -6.74 -12.37 4.73
CA SER A 124 -7.79 -11.38 5.00
C SER A 124 -7.30 -10.26 5.91
N GLN A 125 -6.56 -10.59 6.97
CA GLN A 125 -5.97 -9.61 7.88
C GLN A 125 -4.96 -8.70 7.16
N ALA A 126 -4.11 -9.27 6.30
CA ALA A 126 -3.14 -8.49 5.54
C ALA A 126 -3.82 -7.56 4.53
N ALA A 127 -4.89 -8.01 3.85
CA ALA A 127 -5.69 -7.18 2.96
C ALA A 127 -6.36 -6.01 3.71
N ILE A 128 -6.95 -6.27 4.88
CA ILE A 128 -7.54 -5.23 5.74
C ILE A 128 -6.47 -4.24 6.22
N ALA A 129 -5.26 -4.70 6.50
CA ALA A 129 -4.16 -3.83 6.90
C ALA A 129 -3.75 -2.86 5.77
N LEU A 130 -3.69 -3.33 4.51
CA LEU A 130 -3.43 -2.48 3.35
C LEU A 130 -4.58 -1.48 3.09
N ILE A 131 -5.84 -1.92 3.21
CA ILE A 131 -7.00 -1.03 3.15
C ILE A 131 -6.87 0.08 4.20
N SER A 132 -6.60 -0.27 5.45
CA SER A 132 -6.43 0.68 6.56
C SER A 132 -5.24 1.62 6.35
N LEU A 133 -4.15 1.13 5.75
CA LEU A 133 -2.97 1.92 5.43
C LEU A 133 -3.30 3.02 4.40
N THR A 134 -4.02 2.66 3.33
CA THR A 134 -4.45 3.63 2.30
C THR A 134 -5.38 4.71 2.87
N GLU A 135 -6.21 4.38 3.84
CA GLU A 135 -7.06 5.34 4.56
C GLU A 135 -6.22 6.29 5.43
N ARG A 136 -5.32 5.72 6.25
CA ARG A 136 -4.45 6.48 7.15
C ARG A 136 -3.61 7.51 6.41
N TRP A 137 -3.06 7.12 5.26
CA TRP A 137 -2.18 7.95 4.46
C TRP A 137 -2.87 8.65 3.29
N GLY A 138 -4.21 8.68 3.25
CA GLY A 138 -4.98 9.31 2.18
C GLY A 138 -4.66 10.79 1.92
N VAL A 139 -4.09 11.49 2.92
CA VAL A 139 -3.61 12.88 2.80
C VAL A 139 -2.43 13.04 1.84
N ILE A 140 -1.64 11.97 1.60
CA ILE A 140 -0.47 12.02 0.72
C ILE A 140 -0.90 12.23 -0.73
N HIS A 141 -1.94 11.49 -1.17
CA HIS A 141 -2.44 11.59 -2.53
C HIS A 141 -3.91 11.13 -2.63
N PRO A 142 -4.80 11.90 -3.27
CA PRO A 142 -6.23 11.56 -3.37
C PRO A 142 -6.48 10.23 -4.11
N GLY A 143 -5.57 9.84 -5.00
CA GLY A 143 -5.64 8.56 -5.71
C GLY A 143 -5.42 7.32 -4.83
N LEU A 144 -5.01 7.46 -3.57
CA LEU A 144 -4.91 6.31 -2.65
C LEU A 144 -6.26 5.67 -2.37
N GLU A 145 -7.35 6.43 -2.49
CA GLU A 145 -8.69 5.87 -2.39
C GLU A 145 -8.97 4.80 -3.48
N MET A 146 -8.37 4.94 -4.67
CA MET A 146 -8.49 3.94 -5.72
C MET A 146 -7.90 2.59 -5.29
N TYR A 147 -6.72 2.60 -4.65
CA TYR A 147 -6.10 1.39 -4.11
C TYR A 147 -6.92 0.77 -2.98
N ARG A 148 -7.47 1.60 -2.10
CA ARG A 148 -8.43 1.14 -1.10
C ARG A 148 -9.57 0.35 -1.74
N THR A 149 -10.16 0.90 -2.79
CA THR A 149 -11.24 0.25 -3.54
C THR A 149 -10.76 -1.03 -4.21
N ALA A 150 -9.58 -1.01 -4.85
CA ALA A 150 -8.99 -2.18 -5.51
C ALA A 150 -8.76 -3.35 -4.53
N PHE A 151 -8.22 -3.09 -3.34
CA PHE A 151 -8.02 -4.10 -2.31
C PHE A 151 -9.36 -4.65 -1.79
N ASN A 152 -10.38 -3.79 -1.63
CA ASN A 152 -11.73 -4.25 -1.26
C ASN A 152 -12.35 -5.15 -2.35
N VAL A 153 -12.17 -4.81 -3.62
CA VAL A 153 -12.62 -5.65 -4.76
C VAL A 153 -11.93 -7.01 -4.70
N ALA A 154 -10.60 -7.03 -4.59
CA ALA A 154 -9.86 -8.29 -4.58
C ALA A 154 -10.21 -9.19 -3.37
N LEU A 155 -10.38 -8.60 -2.18
CA LEU A 155 -10.82 -9.33 -0.98
C LEU A 155 -12.24 -9.90 -1.15
N HIS A 156 -13.14 -9.15 -1.77
CA HIS A 156 -14.49 -9.62 -2.07
C HIS A 156 -14.49 -10.76 -3.09
N ASP A 157 -13.71 -10.63 -4.16
CA ASP A 157 -13.63 -11.64 -5.22
C ASP A 157 -12.98 -12.93 -4.71
N GLU A 158 -11.99 -12.83 -3.80
CA GLU A 158 -11.48 -13.99 -3.05
C GLU A 158 -12.59 -14.68 -2.26
N GLY A 159 -13.39 -13.93 -1.49
CA GLY A 159 -14.46 -14.52 -0.67
C GLY A 159 -15.53 -15.26 -1.51
N ILE A 160 -15.85 -14.73 -2.70
CA ILE A 160 -16.72 -15.40 -3.67
C ILE A 160 -16.07 -16.69 -4.18
N ALA A 161 -14.82 -16.64 -4.62
CA ALA A 161 -14.11 -17.79 -5.19
C ALA A 161 -13.79 -18.87 -4.13
N PHE A 162 -13.60 -18.46 -2.88
CA PHE A 162 -13.33 -19.36 -1.76
C PHE A 162 -14.54 -20.21 -1.41
N THR A 163 -15.77 -19.72 -1.57
CA THR A 163 -16.98 -20.45 -1.19
C THR A 163 -17.11 -21.83 -1.86
N PRO A 164 -17.04 -21.96 -3.21
CA PRO A 164 -17.08 -23.27 -3.88
C PRO A 164 -15.85 -24.13 -3.54
N TYR A 165 -14.66 -23.54 -3.48
CA TYR A 165 -13.43 -24.26 -3.09
C TYR A 165 -13.56 -24.85 -1.69
N ARG A 166 -13.92 -24.04 -0.69
CA ARG A 166 -14.12 -24.44 0.71
C ARG A 166 -15.09 -25.60 0.84
N SER A 167 -16.22 -25.54 0.14
CA SER A 167 -17.24 -26.60 0.18
C SER A 167 -16.69 -27.96 -0.27
N LEU A 168 -15.82 -27.98 -1.28
CA LEU A 168 -15.14 -29.19 -1.74
C LEU A 168 -14.00 -29.57 -0.80
N ALA A 169 -13.09 -28.64 -0.52
CA ALA A 169 -11.88 -28.87 0.26
C ALA A 169 -12.16 -29.50 1.63
N ILE A 170 -13.11 -28.95 2.40
CA ILE A 170 -13.40 -29.46 3.76
C ILE A 170 -13.90 -30.90 3.75
N ARG A 171 -14.67 -31.29 2.72
CA ARG A 171 -15.18 -32.66 2.60
C ARG A 171 -14.10 -33.66 2.20
N LEU A 172 -13.04 -33.19 1.54
CA LEU A 172 -11.99 -34.03 0.96
C LEU A 172 -10.74 -34.08 1.84
N MET A 173 -10.51 -33.07 2.67
CA MET A 173 -9.37 -33.03 3.59
C MET A 173 -9.53 -34.11 4.67
N PRO A 174 -8.48 -34.88 4.98
CA PRO A 174 -8.49 -35.77 6.13
C PRO A 174 -8.73 -34.98 7.41
N ALA A 175 -9.48 -35.55 8.35
CA ALA A 175 -9.83 -34.91 9.62
C ALA A 175 -9.27 -35.70 10.80
N GLU A 176 -8.79 -35.00 11.82
CA GLU A 176 -8.35 -35.62 13.06
C GLU A 176 -9.54 -36.16 13.84
N ASN A 177 -9.37 -37.34 14.45
CA ASN A 177 -10.37 -37.95 15.31
C ASN A 177 -10.11 -37.53 16.76
N PRO A 178 -10.91 -36.60 17.33
CA PRO A 178 -10.69 -36.11 18.70
C PRO A 178 -10.92 -37.18 19.77
N ASN A 179 -11.61 -38.27 19.42
CA ASN A 179 -11.95 -39.36 20.34
C ASN A 179 -10.92 -40.50 20.30
N SER A 180 -9.89 -40.40 19.46
CA SER A 180 -8.85 -41.41 19.39
C SER A 180 -7.89 -41.27 20.59
N PRO A 181 -7.57 -42.37 21.29
CA PRO A 181 -6.55 -42.37 22.34
C PRO A 181 -5.14 -42.07 21.81
N GLN A 182 -4.91 -42.19 20.51
CA GLN A 182 -3.67 -41.81 19.84
C GLN A 182 -3.81 -40.40 19.24
N GLN A 183 -2.97 -39.47 19.71
CA GLN A 183 -2.90 -38.09 19.19
C GLN A 183 -2.52 -38.09 17.70
N GLY A 184 -3.24 -37.31 16.90
CA GLY A 184 -3.02 -37.21 15.45
C GLY A 184 -3.63 -38.36 14.63
N SER A 185 -4.40 -39.26 15.26
CA SER A 185 -5.19 -40.25 14.53
C SER A 185 -6.26 -39.57 13.67
N LEU A 186 -6.50 -40.11 12.48
CA LEU A 186 -7.45 -39.55 11.52
C LEU A 186 -8.75 -40.37 11.53
N PHE A 187 -9.86 -39.73 11.18
CA PHE A 187 -11.05 -40.47 10.74
C PHE A 187 -10.72 -41.33 9.51
N PRO A 188 -11.43 -42.44 9.28
CA PRO A 188 -11.30 -43.20 8.05
C PRO A 188 -11.44 -42.28 6.84
N TRP A 189 -10.38 -42.23 6.03
CA TRP A 189 -10.30 -41.37 4.87
C TRP A 189 -10.21 -42.23 3.62
N THR A 190 -10.92 -41.83 2.56
CA THR A 190 -10.93 -42.52 1.28
C THR A 190 -10.57 -41.53 0.18
N LEU A 191 -9.82 -42.02 -0.81
CA LEU A 191 -9.44 -41.22 -1.97
C LEU A 191 -10.71 -40.85 -2.77
N PRO A 192 -10.97 -39.55 -3.03
CA PRO A 192 -12.06 -39.15 -3.92
C PRO A 192 -11.88 -39.66 -5.36
N ASP A 193 -12.98 -39.75 -6.09
CA ASP A 193 -12.98 -40.11 -7.50
C ASP A 193 -12.36 -39.02 -8.41
N ALA A 194 -12.11 -39.37 -9.67
CA ALA A 194 -11.42 -38.50 -10.62
C ALA A 194 -12.17 -37.20 -10.92
N ALA A 195 -13.50 -37.28 -11.08
CA ALA A 195 -14.32 -36.12 -11.35
C ALA A 195 -14.34 -35.16 -10.15
N THR A 196 -14.37 -35.68 -8.92
CA THR A 196 -14.33 -34.89 -7.70
C THR A 196 -13.00 -34.13 -7.55
N ILE A 197 -11.85 -34.76 -7.85
CA ILE A 197 -10.56 -34.04 -7.86
C ILE A 197 -10.54 -32.96 -8.94
N GLN A 198 -11.07 -33.24 -10.14
CA GLN A 198 -11.12 -32.25 -11.20
C GLN A 198 -11.99 -31.04 -10.81
N GLY A 199 -13.12 -31.28 -10.15
CA GLY A 199 -13.97 -30.20 -9.62
C GLY A 199 -13.27 -29.36 -8.57
N LEU A 200 -12.48 -29.98 -7.69
CA LEU A 200 -11.65 -29.26 -6.73
C LEU A 200 -10.59 -28.41 -7.43
N GLU A 201 -9.90 -28.95 -8.44
CA GLU A 201 -8.89 -28.21 -9.20
C GLU A 201 -9.47 -26.95 -9.86
N VAL A 202 -10.62 -27.07 -10.53
CA VAL A 202 -11.28 -25.90 -11.15
C VAL A 202 -11.62 -24.84 -10.09
N ALA A 203 -12.07 -25.25 -8.91
CA ALA A 203 -12.35 -24.32 -7.82
C ALA A 203 -11.07 -23.70 -7.23
N THR A 204 -9.98 -24.46 -7.14
CA THR A 204 -8.67 -23.96 -6.72
C THR A 204 -8.12 -22.95 -7.70
N ASP A 205 -8.21 -23.20 -9.00
CA ASP A 205 -7.74 -22.26 -10.03
C ASP A 205 -8.54 -20.96 -10.00
N ALA A 206 -9.86 -21.04 -9.81
CA ALA A 206 -10.70 -19.85 -9.64
C ALA A 206 -10.30 -19.04 -8.39
N LEU A 207 -10.03 -19.72 -7.28
CA LEU A 207 -9.56 -19.09 -6.04
C LEU A 207 -8.20 -18.43 -6.23
N ILE A 208 -7.23 -19.14 -6.83
CA ILE A 208 -5.89 -18.57 -7.04
C ILE A 208 -5.93 -17.38 -7.99
N ASN A 209 -6.71 -17.42 -9.07
CA ASN A 209 -6.86 -16.26 -9.94
C ASN A 209 -7.42 -15.02 -9.21
N ALA A 210 -8.33 -15.22 -8.24
CA ALA A 210 -8.84 -14.13 -7.40
C ALA A 210 -7.77 -13.59 -6.44
N ILE A 211 -6.98 -14.49 -5.83
CA ILE A 211 -5.86 -14.16 -4.94
C ILE A 211 -4.73 -13.44 -5.72
N ASP A 212 -4.37 -13.91 -6.91
CA ASP A 212 -3.32 -13.32 -7.75
C ASP A 212 -3.65 -11.88 -8.16
N SER A 213 -4.94 -11.56 -8.33
CA SER A 213 -5.39 -10.19 -8.60
C SER A 213 -5.03 -9.23 -7.45
N PHE A 214 -5.11 -9.71 -6.20
CA PHE A 214 -4.65 -8.97 -5.03
C PHE A 214 -3.12 -8.76 -5.05
N GLY A 215 -2.35 -9.81 -5.35
CA GLY A 215 -0.90 -9.71 -5.54
C GLY A 215 -0.51 -8.68 -6.61
N GLY A 216 -1.25 -8.65 -7.73
CA GLY A 216 -1.11 -7.63 -8.77
C GLY A 216 -1.31 -6.20 -8.25
N PHE A 217 -2.34 -5.96 -7.44
CA PHE A 217 -2.59 -4.65 -6.86
C PHE A 217 -1.56 -4.26 -5.79
N ILE A 218 -1.02 -5.22 -5.02
CA ILE A 218 0.09 -4.94 -4.09
C ILE A 218 1.32 -4.44 -4.86
N TYR A 219 1.66 -5.13 -5.94
CA TYR A 219 2.80 -4.77 -6.78
C TYR A 219 2.64 -3.37 -7.39
N ASP A 220 1.46 -3.11 -7.97
CA ASP A 220 1.12 -1.81 -8.56
C ASP A 220 1.19 -0.69 -7.48
N PHE A 221 0.63 -0.94 -6.29
CA PHE A 221 0.67 -0.03 -5.15
C PHE A 221 2.09 0.28 -4.71
N GLN A 222 2.94 -0.75 -4.59
CA GLN A 222 4.33 -0.58 -4.17
C GLN A 222 5.13 0.26 -5.17
N ILE A 223 4.96 0.04 -6.48
CA ILE A 223 5.58 0.87 -7.53
C ILE A 223 5.14 2.32 -7.40
N ASP A 224 3.84 2.56 -7.27
CA ASP A 224 3.31 3.92 -7.18
C ASP A 224 3.77 4.62 -5.91
N MET A 225 3.83 3.93 -4.78
CA MET A 225 4.33 4.48 -3.52
C MET A 225 5.83 4.75 -3.58
N GLN A 226 6.60 3.89 -4.23
CA GLN A 226 8.02 4.12 -4.44
C GLN A 226 8.26 5.37 -5.29
N ASN A 227 7.56 5.47 -6.42
CA ASN A 227 7.63 6.63 -7.31
C ASN A 227 7.20 7.92 -6.60
N LEU A 228 6.12 7.87 -5.81
CA LEU A 228 5.54 9.02 -5.12
C LEU A 228 6.37 9.51 -3.94
N LEU A 229 6.90 8.60 -3.12
CA LEU A 229 7.53 8.96 -1.85
C LEU A 229 9.05 9.12 -1.94
N VAL A 230 9.71 8.32 -2.79
CA VAL A 230 11.16 8.26 -2.87
C VAL A 230 11.72 8.42 -4.28
N GLY A 231 10.89 8.46 -5.33
CA GLY A 231 11.36 8.59 -6.73
C GLY A 231 12.21 9.83 -6.99
N GLU A 232 11.85 10.97 -6.38
CA GLU A 232 12.60 12.24 -6.48
C GLU A 232 14.05 12.13 -5.98
N LEU A 233 14.35 11.19 -5.06
CA LEU A 233 15.69 11.01 -4.51
C LEU A 233 16.67 10.35 -5.48
N PHE A 234 16.15 9.57 -6.43
CA PHE A 234 16.95 8.76 -7.33
C PHE A 234 16.86 9.22 -8.79
N GLU A 235 16.15 10.32 -9.05
CA GLU A 235 15.93 10.90 -10.39
C GLU A 235 15.39 9.89 -11.42
N HIS A 236 14.75 8.83 -10.94
CA HIS A 236 14.25 7.73 -11.76
C HIS A 236 12.87 7.27 -11.27
N ARG A 237 12.02 6.88 -12.22
CA ARG A 237 10.70 6.30 -11.94
C ARG A 237 10.65 4.87 -12.47
N ILE A 238 10.10 3.98 -11.68
CA ILE A 238 9.82 2.61 -12.09
C ILE A 238 8.61 2.64 -13.03
N ALA A 239 8.74 1.95 -14.17
CA ALA A 239 7.67 1.78 -15.13
C ALA A 239 6.52 0.96 -14.51
N PRO A 240 5.25 1.32 -14.78
CA PRO A 240 4.12 0.50 -14.36
C PRO A 240 4.16 -0.90 -14.97
N ARG A 241 3.49 -1.85 -14.32
CA ARG A 241 3.33 -3.22 -14.84
C ARG A 241 2.61 -3.24 -16.20
N GLU A 242 3.07 -4.13 -17.07
CA GLU A 242 2.50 -4.41 -18.39
C GLU A 242 2.16 -5.90 -18.49
N PRO A 243 0.96 -6.33 -18.03
CA PRO A 243 0.57 -7.73 -18.08
C PRO A 243 0.42 -8.21 -19.53
N LEU A 244 0.81 -9.46 -19.78
CA LEU A 244 0.66 -10.10 -21.09
C LEU A 244 -0.82 -10.26 -21.50
N ASP A 245 -1.69 -10.54 -20.52
CA ASP A 245 -3.13 -10.60 -20.75
C ASP A 245 -3.74 -9.20 -20.58
N PRO A 246 -4.35 -8.62 -21.64
CA PRO A 246 -4.98 -7.30 -21.57
C PRO A 246 -6.20 -7.24 -20.65
N LYS A 247 -6.73 -8.37 -20.18
CA LYS A 247 -7.83 -8.43 -19.20
C LYS A 247 -7.36 -8.15 -17.78
N VAL A 248 -6.08 -8.31 -17.49
CA VAL A 248 -5.52 -8.05 -16.16
C VAL A 248 -5.47 -6.54 -15.93
N VAL A 249 -6.22 -6.09 -14.93
CA VAL A 249 -6.29 -4.68 -14.56
C VAL A 249 -4.99 -4.27 -13.87
N VAL A 250 -4.48 -3.08 -14.23
CA VAL A 250 -3.30 -2.46 -13.60
C VAL A 250 -3.76 -1.21 -12.89
N ALA A 251 -3.60 -1.16 -11.57
CA ALA A 251 -3.89 0.03 -10.78
C ALA A 251 -2.76 1.05 -10.97
N ARG A 252 -3.10 2.33 -11.17
CA ARG A 252 -2.11 3.40 -11.39
C ARG A 252 -2.57 4.71 -10.77
N LEU A 253 -1.69 5.40 -10.06
CA LEU A 253 -1.96 6.72 -9.52
C LEU A 253 -2.14 7.77 -10.61
N ASP A 254 -1.46 7.66 -11.74
CA ASP A 254 -1.58 8.64 -12.83
C ASP A 254 -3.01 8.67 -13.43
N ASP A 255 -3.68 7.51 -13.47
CA ASP A 255 -5.04 7.33 -14.01
C ASP A 255 -6.09 7.01 -12.92
N TRP A 256 -5.82 7.42 -11.67
CA TRP A 256 -6.57 6.95 -10.50
C TRP A 256 -8.08 7.19 -10.58
N LYS A 257 -8.54 8.29 -11.19
CA LYS A 257 -9.98 8.59 -11.33
C LYS A 257 -10.69 7.57 -12.22
N LYS A 258 -10.06 7.22 -13.35
CA LYS A 258 -10.56 6.21 -14.29
C LYS A 258 -10.61 4.84 -13.62
N MET A 259 -9.54 4.46 -12.93
CA MET A 259 -9.45 3.19 -12.23
C MET A 259 -10.44 3.10 -11.06
N LYS A 260 -10.57 4.16 -10.26
CA LYS A 260 -11.60 4.25 -9.21
C LYS A 260 -13.00 4.05 -9.81
N GLY A 261 -13.32 4.76 -10.89
CA GLY A 261 -14.60 4.60 -11.58
C GLY A 261 -14.82 3.18 -12.10
N TYR A 262 -13.78 2.51 -12.61
CA TYR A 262 -13.86 1.09 -12.97
C TYR A 262 -14.18 0.22 -11.76
N PHE A 263 -13.43 0.34 -10.66
CA PHE A 263 -13.64 -0.47 -9.47
C PHE A 263 -15.02 -0.24 -8.82
N GLU A 264 -15.50 1.00 -8.80
CA GLU A 264 -16.80 1.34 -8.20
C GLU A 264 -18.00 0.92 -9.06
N ASN A 265 -17.87 0.87 -10.39
CA ASN A 265 -19.03 0.67 -11.28
C ASN A 265 -19.02 -0.64 -12.07
N SER A 266 -17.83 -1.18 -12.36
CA SER A 266 -17.70 -2.32 -13.28
C SER A 266 -17.57 -3.65 -12.54
N THR A 267 -17.06 -3.64 -11.31
CA THR A 267 -16.81 -4.86 -10.51
C THR A 267 -18.05 -5.34 -9.78
N ALA A 268 -18.05 -6.62 -9.36
CA ALA A 268 -19.14 -7.19 -8.56
C ALA A 268 -19.27 -6.48 -7.21
N TRP A 269 -18.14 -6.23 -6.54
CA TRP A 269 -18.10 -5.49 -5.28
C TRP A 269 -18.66 -4.06 -5.42
N GLY A 270 -18.24 -3.33 -6.47
CA GLY A 270 -18.67 -1.95 -6.70
C GLY A 270 -20.19 -1.85 -6.90
N LYS A 271 -20.75 -2.75 -7.72
CA LYS A 271 -22.20 -2.86 -7.92
C LYS A 271 -22.93 -3.17 -6.60
N MET A 272 -22.46 -4.17 -5.86
CA MET A 272 -23.04 -4.54 -4.57
C MET A 272 -23.00 -3.39 -3.55
N LYS A 273 -21.89 -2.64 -3.50
CA LYS A 273 -21.75 -1.45 -2.66
C LYS A 273 -22.78 -0.39 -3.03
N ASN A 274 -22.89 -0.05 -4.32
CA ASN A 274 -23.82 0.97 -4.80
C ASN A 274 -25.28 0.61 -4.52
N ASP A 275 -25.67 -0.65 -4.75
CA ASP A 275 -27.01 -1.15 -4.43
C ASP A 275 -27.31 -1.07 -2.93
N THR A 276 -26.31 -1.34 -2.10
CA THR A 276 -26.44 -1.23 -0.64
C THR A 276 -26.59 0.22 -0.20
N GLU A 277 -25.78 1.14 -0.72
CA GLU A 277 -25.89 2.56 -0.42
C GLU A 277 -27.24 3.14 -0.87
N ALA A 278 -27.74 2.75 -2.06
CA ALA A 278 -29.05 3.17 -2.55
C ALA A 278 -30.20 2.72 -1.63
N ARG A 279 -30.15 1.47 -1.15
CA ARG A 279 -31.12 0.95 -0.17
C ARG A 279 -31.09 1.73 1.14
N VAL A 280 -29.89 2.02 1.65
CA VAL A 280 -29.72 2.79 2.91
C VAL A 280 -30.23 4.23 2.76
N ARG A 281 -29.94 4.91 1.64
CA ARG A 281 -30.46 6.26 1.37
C ARG A 281 -31.98 6.28 1.35
N THR A 282 -32.59 5.36 0.62
CA THR A 282 -34.07 5.23 0.55
C THR A 282 -34.67 4.98 1.94
N SER A 283 -34.03 4.16 2.77
CA SER A 283 -34.49 3.89 4.15
C SER A 283 -34.36 5.10 5.08
N ASN A 284 -33.41 6.00 4.83
CA ASN A 284 -33.21 7.19 5.65
C ASN A 284 -34.13 8.34 5.25
N GLU A 285 -34.52 8.44 3.97
CA GLU A 285 -35.46 9.45 3.47
C GLU A 285 -36.92 9.15 3.87
N GLY A 286 -37.24 7.89 4.19
CA GLY A 286 -38.56 7.48 4.70
C GLY A 286 -38.75 7.61 6.21
N ARG A 287 -37.79 8.21 6.95
CA ARG A 287 -37.86 8.48 8.39
C ARG A 287 -37.98 9.98 8.64
#